data_AF-A0A7S1E382-F1
#
_entry.id   AF-A0A7S1E382-F1
#
_cell.length_a   1.000
_cell.length_b   1.000
_cell.length_c   1.000
_cell.angle_alpha   90.00
_cell.angle_beta   90.00
_cell.angle_gamma   90.00
#
_symmetry.space_group_name_H-M   'P 1'
#
loop_
_entity.id
_entity.type
_entity.pdbx_description
1 polymer ?
#
loop_
_entity_poly.entity_id
_entity_poly.type
_entity_poly.pdbx_seq_one_letter_code
_entity_poly.pdbx_strand_id
1 'polypeptide(L)'
;GGEAADTPGRAVAESSTPLDFTCAICYEENIPFAQRAVLPCCGNDTSSVQYCVECVHIIIERGIGIGGIGRCPTCAGFISLSPEGGLVVGNAVGRCIMCCQQREIADPRMCLCGLCLLGRSFTFRYECSRCHRVQRIPHPMWTYQPSPSEFGSTSWACHVGCGDYTFWCIIPEDFAHVSVCVRACVFVFVCLYVFVFVCVCVLVCACVCAKVSARHKQQLSTASMATCPSA
;
A
#
# COMPACT_ATOMS: atom_id res chain seq x y z
N GLY A 1 -20.24 -24.25 -69.80
CA GLY A 1 -19.15 -23.50 -69.18
C GLY A 1 -19.64 -22.08 -68.97
N GLY A 2 -19.54 -21.48 -67.80
CA GLY A 2 -18.92 -21.88 -66.54
C GLY A 2 -19.58 -21.07 -65.41
N GLU A 3 -19.59 -21.67 -64.23
CA GLU A 3 -20.32 -21.27 -63.03
C GLU A 3 -19.96 -19.87 -62.47
N ALA A 4 -21.00 -19.21 -61.96
CA ALA A 4 -20.89 -18.02 -61.11
C ALA A 4 -20.47 -18.46 -59.69
N ALA A 5 -19.31 -18.00 -59.24
CA ALA A 5 -18.81 -18.20 -57.89
C ALA A 5 -19.33 -17.08 -56.98
N ASP A 6 -20.41 -17.40 -56.26
CA ASP A 6 -20.92 -16.62 -55.13
C ASP A 6 -20.05 -16.93 -53.89
N THR A 7 -19.42 -15.92 -53.30
CA THR A 7 -18.51 -16.07 -52.16
C THR A 7 -19.27 -15.76 -50.87
N PRO A 8 -19.38 -16.70 -49.92
CA PRO A 8 -20.11 -16.46 -48.68
C PRO A 8 -19.31 -15.58 -47.72
N GLY A 9 -20.10 -14.80 -46.95
CA GLY A 9 -19.67 -13.75 -46.04
C GLY A 9 -18.62 -14.17 -45.02
N ARG A 10 -17.67 -13.24 -44.83
CA ARG A 10 -16.68 -13.22 -43.76
C ARG A 10 -17.40 -13.09 -42.42
N ALA A 11 -17.47 -14.17 -41.65
CA ALA A 11 -17.97 -14.17 -40.29
C ALA A 11 -17.17 -13.15 -39.44
N VAL A 12 -17.88 -12.18 -38.89
CA VAL A 12 -17.36 -11.27 -37.87
C VAL A 12 -17.23 -12.10 -36.61
N ALA A 13 -16.00 -12.30 -36.13
CA ALA A 13 -15.75 -12.97 -34.86
C ALA A 13 -16.35 -12.11 -33.74
N GLU A 14 -17.50 -12.54 -33.21
CA GLU A 14 -18.03 -12.07 -31.93
C GLU A 14 -16.96 -12.33 -30.87
N SER A 15 -16.29 -11.25 -30.46
CA SER A 15 -15.41 -11.22 -29.30
C SER A 15 -16.25 -11.43 -28.05
N SER A 16 -16.56 -12.68 -27.72
CA SER A 16 -17.18 -13.04 -26.46
C SER A 16 -16.18 -12.76 -25.34
N THR A 17 -16.35 -11.62 -24.66
CA THR A 17 -15.79 -11.45 -23.32
C THR A 17 -16.23 -12.66 -22.49
N PRO A 18 -15.29 -13.40 -21.88
CA PRO A 18 -15.64 -14.51 -21.00
C PRO A 18 -16.66 -14.00 -19.98
N LEU A 19 -17.78 -14.70 -19.84
CA LEU A 19 -18.88 -14.29 -18.95
C LEU A 19 -18.70 -14.85 -17.53
N ASP A 20 -17.78 -15.79 -17.38
CA ASP A 20 -17.50 -16.52 -16.16
C ASP A 20 -16.01 -16.75 -15.90
N PHE A 21 -15.68 -17.09 -14.66
CA PHE A 21 -14.32 -17.38 -14.23
C PHE A 21 -14.28 -18.48 -13.15
N THR A 22 -13.07 -18.95 -12.84
CA THR A 22 -12.82 -19.88 -11.73
C THR A 22 -12.13 -19.15 -10.58
N CYS A 23 -12.66 -19.26 -9.36
CA CYS A 23 -12.06 -18.63 -8.19
C CYS A 23 -10.82 -19.39 -7.72
N ALA A 24 -9.69 -18.70 -7.55
CA ALA A 24 -8.43 -19.32 -7.13
C ALA A 24 -8.34 -19.67 -5.63
N ILE A 25 -9.41 -19.45 -4.85
CA ILE A 25 -9.48 -19.83 -3.43
C ILE A 25 -10.38 -21.04 -3.22
N CYS A 26 -11.65 -20.95 -3.63
CA CYS A 26 -12.61 -22.04 -3.46
C CYS A 26 -12.61 -23.04 -4.63
N TYR A 27 -11.95 -22.71 -5.75
CA TYR A 27 -11.93 -23.51 -6.99
C TYR A 27 -13.30 -23.74 -7.62
N GLU A 28 -14.31 -22.95 -7.24
CA GLU A 28 -15.61 -22.97 -7.91
C GLU A 28 -15.47 -22.38 -9.32
N GLU A 29 -15.98 -23.13 -10.30
CA GLU A 29 -15.95 -22.83 -11.73
C GLU A 29 -17.24 -22.12 -12.17
N ASN A 30 -17.22 -21.53 -13.37
CA ASN A 30 -18.38 -20.88 -14.01
C ASN A 30 -19.01 -19.75 -13.15
N ILE A 31 -18.23 -19.06 -12.33
CA ILE A 31 -18.70 -17.94 -11.50
C ILE A 31 -18.91 -16.72 -12.40
N PRO A 32 -20.07 -16.04 -12.36
CA PRO A 32 -20.28 -14.83 -13.15
C PRO A 32 -19.26 -13.72 -12.82
N PHE A 33 -18.73 -13.02 -13.83
CA PHE A 33 -17.78 -11.91 -13.60
C PHE A 33 -18.30 -10.81 -12.68
N ALA A 34 -19.62 -10.62 -12.56
CA ALA A 34 -20.22 -9.68 -11.62
C ALA A 34 -19.92 -10.02 -10.15
N GLN A 35 -19.59 -11.27 -9.84
CA GLN A 35 -19.20 -11.74 -8.51
C GLN A 35 -17.68 -11.80 -8.33
N ARG A 36 -16.91 -11.29 -9.29
CA ARG A 36 -15.45 -11.18 -9.19
C ARG A 36 -15.08 -10.06 -8.21
N ALA A 37 -14.23 -10.37 -7.24
CA ALA A 37 -13.68 -9.38 -6.34
C ALA A 37 -12.70 -8.46 -7.08
N VAL A 38 -12.90 -7.14 -6.95
CA VAL A 38 -11.95 -6.14 -7.46
C VAL A 38 -11.03 -5.72 -6.32
N LEU A 39 -9.78 -6.21 -6.35
CA LEU A 39 -8.81 -5.94 -5.29
C LEU A 39 -8.20 -4.53 -5.45
N PRO A 40 -8.32 -3.63 -4.46
CA PRO A 40 -7.92 -2.22 -4.61
C PRO A 40 -6.40 -1.99 -4.56
N CYS A 41 -5.61 -3.00 -4.14
CA CYS A 41 -4.17 -2.89 -3.97
C CYS A 41 -3.36 -3.37 -5.19
N CYS A 42 -3.78 -4.45 -5.84
CA CYS A 42 -3.05 -5.05 -6.97
C CYS A 42 -3.98 -5.65 -8.04
N GLY A 43 -5.29 -5.47 -7.90
CA GLY A 43 -6.27 -5.98 -8.86
C GLY A 43 -6.13 -5.26 -10.20
N ASN A 44 -6.01 -6.04 -11.26
CA ASN A 44 -6.09 -5.56 -12.63
C ASN A 44 -6.99 -6.51 -13.44
N ASP A 45 -7.69 -5.96 -14.44
CA ASP A 45 -8.65 -6.73 -15.25
C ASP A 45 -7.99 -7.84 -16.07
N THR A 46 -6.68 -7.73 -16.31
CA THR A 46 -5.86 -8.69 -17.04
C THR A 46 -5.31 -9.82 -16.17
N SER A 47 -5.65 -9.86 -14.88
CA SER A 47 -5.09 -10.86 -13.97
C SER A 47 -5.59 -12.25 -14.35
N SER A 48 -4.65 -13.18 -14.55
CA SER A 48 -4.91 -14.60 -14.75
C SER A 48 -5.44 -15.28 -13.49
N VAL A 49 -5.23 -14.67 -12.33
CA VAL A 49 -5.73 -15.15 -11.04
C VAL A 49 -6.89 -14.26 -10.61
N GLN A 50 -8.05 -14.88 -10.36
CA GLN A 50 -9.29 -14.19 -10.03
C GLN A 50 -9.92 -14.82 -8.78
N TYR A 51 -10.71 -14.04 -8.05
CA TYR A 51 -11.31 -14.44 -6.78
C TYR A 51 -12.77 -14.01 -6.76
N CYS A 52 -13.64 -14.83 -6.17
CA CYS A 52 -15.01 -14.39 -5.91
C CYS A 52 -15.07 -13.46 -4.69
N VAL A 53 -16.05 -12.56 -4.67
CA VAL A 53 -16.30 -11.62 -3.58
C VAL A 53 -16.42 -12.33 -2.23
N GLU A 54 -17.13 -13.46 -2.19
CA GLU A 54 -17.38 -14.23 -0.96
C GLU A 54 -16.10 -14.73 -0.30
N CYS A 55 -15.18 -15.31 -1.07
CA CYS A 55 -13.90 -15.76 -0.53
C CYS A 55 -13.08 -14.60 0.06
N VAL A 56 -13.10 -13.44 -0.60
CA VAL A 56 -12.39 -12.25 -0.10
C VAL A 56 -13.06 -11.70 1.16
N HIS A 57 -14.39 -11.73 1.26
CA HIS A 57 -15.12 -11.36 2.47
C HIS A 57 -14.74 -12.25 3.65
N ILE A 58 -14.71 -13.58 3.46
CA ILE A 58 -14.31 -14.54 4.51
C ILE A 58 -12.89 -14.24 5.01
N ILE A 59 -11.96 -13.88 4.12
CA ILE A 59 -10.59 -13.50 4.50
C ILE A 59 -10.58 -12.23 5.36
N ILE A 60 -11.43 -11.26 5.03
CA ILE A 60 -11.54 -10.00 5.76
C ILE A 60 -12.17 -10.22 7.14
N GLU A 61 -13.25 -10.98 7.21
CA GLU A 61 -13.94 -11.33 8.46
C GLU A 61 -13.05 -12.14 9.41
N ARG A 62 -12.30 -13.10 8.88
CA ARG A 62 -11.32 -13.90 9.64
C ARG A 62 -9.97 -13.20 9.80
N GLY A 63 -9.88 -11.96 9.35
CA GLY A 63 -8.68 -11.14 9.35
C GLY A 63 -8.21 -10.72 10.74
N ILE A 64 -7.21 -9.85 10.79
CA ILE A 64 -6.51 -9.51 12.03
C ILE A 64 -7.14 -8.27 12.66
N GLY A 65 -7.57 -8.42 13.91
CA GLY A 65 -8.05 -7.32 14.75
C GLY A 65 -9.57 -7.16 14.79
N ILE A 66 -10.02 -6.29 15.68
CA ILE A 66 -11.42 -5.88 15.82
C ILE A 66 -11.67 -4.83 14.74
N GLY A 67 -12.16 -5.25 13.57
CA GLY A 67 -12.42 -4.30 12.48
C GLY A 67 -12.53 -4.88 11.07
N GLY A 68 -12.44 -6.21 10.89
CA GLY A 68 -12.60 -6.83 9.57
C GLY A 68 -11.53 -6.36 8.59
N ILE A 69 -10.27 -6.70 8.85
CA ILE A 69 -9.14 -6.34 7.99
C ILE A 69 -8.40 -7.61 7.58
N GLY A 70 -8.51 -7.96 6.30
CA GLY A 70 -7.91 -9.13 5.69
C GLY A 70 -6.59 -8.83 4.99
N ARG A 71 -5.87 -9.89 4.60
CA ARG A 71 -4.71 -9.82 3.72
C ARG A 71 -5.13 -10.19 2.31
N CYS A 72 -4.81 -9.35 1.34
CA CYS A 72 -4.97 -9.64 -0.07
C CYS A 72 -4.29 -10.98 -0.43
N PRO A 73 -5.02 -11.93 -1.05
CA PRO A 73 -4.46 -13.24 -1.44
C PRO A 73 -3.27 -13.16 -2.38
N THR A 74 -3.18 -12.08 -3.18
CA THR A 74 -2.17 -11.94 -4.24
C THR A 74 -0.91 -11.25 -3.74
N CYS A 75 -1.04 -10.05 -3.13
CA CYS A 75 0.11 -9.22 -2.75
C CYS A 75 0.33 -9.12 -1.24
N ALA A 76 -0.52 -9.76 -0.43
CA ALA A 76 -0.56 -9.63 1.02
C ALA A 76 -0.77 -8.18 1.53
N GLY A 77 -1.14 -7.22 0.68
CA GLY A 77 -1.59 -5.89 1.11
C GLY A 77 -2.84 -5.98 2.00
N PHE A 78 -3.09 -4.98 2.83
CA PHE A 78 -4.27 -4.97 3.68
C PHE A 78 -5.51 -4.51 2.91
N ILE A 79 -6.62 -5.20 3.15
CA ILE A 79 -7.91 -4.89 2.54
C ILE A 79 -9.01 -4.96 3.60
N SER A 80 -10.00 -4.10 3.47
CA SER A 80 -11.19 -4.08 4.33
C SER A 80 -12.44 -3.79 3.50
N LEU A 81 -13.61 -4.03 4.10
CA LEU A 81 -14.89 -3.64 3.49
C LEU A 81 -15.19 -2.18 3.82
N SER A 82 -15.59 -1.41 2.80
CA SER A 82 -16.11 -0.07 2.96
C SER A 82 -17.55 -0.13 3.47
N PRO A 83 -18.03 0.91 4.17
CA PRO A 83 -19.43 1.01 4.58
C PRO A 83 -20.44 0.89 3.42
N GLU A 84 -20.01 1.25 2.20
CA GLU A 84 -20.81 1.22 0.97
C GLU A 84 -20.76 -0.14 0.24
N GLY A 85 -20.06 -1.14 0.79
CA GLY A 85 -20.03 -2.51 0.25
C GLY A 85 -18.93 -2.78 -0.78
N GLY A 86 -17.90 -1.95 -0.87
CA GLY A 86 -16.73 -2.15 -1.73
C GLY A 86 -15.48 -2.60 -0.97
N LEU A 87 -14.48 -3.14 -1.68
CA LEU A 87 -13.16 -3.40 -1.10
C LEU A 87 -12.30 -2.13 -1.15
N VAL A 88 -11.73 -1.75 -0.01
CA VAL A 88 -10.78 -0.63 0.10
C VAL A 88 -9.43 -1.11 0.65
N VAL A 89 -8.37 -0.36 0.38
CA VAL A 89 -7.08 -0.60 1.05
C VAL A 89 -7.29 -0.32 2.53
N GLY A 90 -7.13 -1.36 3.35
CA GLY A 90 -7.30 -1.25 4.80
C GLY A 90 -6.00 -0.79 5.45
N ASN A 91 -6.11 -0.04 6.54
CA ASN A 91 -5.00 0.15 7.48
C ASN A 91 -5.34 -0.66 8.73
N ALA A 92 -4.51 -1.64 9.10
CA ALA A 92 -4.79 -2.51 10.24
C ALA A 92 -4.72 -1.72 11.56
N VAL A 93 -5.78 -1.04 11.99
CA VAL A 93 -5.77 -0.33 13.27
C VAL A 93 -6.02 -1.33 14.40
N GLY A 94 -5.12 -1.38 15.38
CA GLY A 94 -5.20 -2.29 16.50
C GLY A 94 -4.40 -1.80 17.70
N ARG A 95 -4.51 -2.53 18.82
CA ARG A 95 -3.67 -2.28 19.99
C ARG A 95 -2.29 -2.91 19.76
N CYS A 96 -1.25 -2.10 19.70
CA CYS A 96 0.12 -2.60 19.64
C CYS A 96 0.46 -3.34 20.93
N ILE A 97 0.98 -4.58 20.84
CA ILE A 97 1.31 -5.35 22.05
C ILE A 97 2.49 -4.78 22.84
N MET A 98 3.31 -3.94 22.20
CA MET A 98 4.53 -3.42 22.79
C MET A 98 4.34 -2.09 23.51
N CYS A 99 3.71 -1.11 22.85
CA CYS A 99 3.42 0.19 23.48
C CYS A 99 2.00 0.28 24.06
N CYS A 100 1.17 -0.75 23.87
CA CYS A 100 -0.23 -0.81 24.32
C CYS A 100 -1.15 0.29 23.78
N GLN A 101 -0.71 1.07 22.77
CA GLN A 101 -1.49 2.13 22.15
C GLN A 101 -2.31 1.62 20.96
N GLN A 102 -3.49 2.21 20.74
CA GLN A 102 -4.29 2.00 19.54
C GLN A 102 -3.63 2.75 18.36
N ARG A 103 -3.11 2.02 17.38
CA ARG A 103 -2.39 2.56 16.22
C ARG A 103 -2.58 1.67 15.01
N GLU A 104 -2.17 2.16 13.84
CA GLU A 104 -1.94 1.29 12.69
C GLU A 104 -0.84 0.26 12.99
N ILE A 105 -1.16 -1.00 12.75
CA ILE A 105 -0.35 -2.19 12.94
C ILE A 105 0.40 -2.46 11.64
N ALA A 106 1.70 -2.22 11.68
CA ALA A 106 2.59 -2.47 10.56
C ALA A 106 2.92 -3.96 10.41
N ASP A 107 3.08 -4.67 11.54
CA ASP A 107 3.27 -6.12 11.56
C ASP A 107 2.14 -6.80 12.34
N PRO A 108 1.14 -7.37 11.65
CA PRO A 108 0.04 -8.10 12.26
C PRO A 108 0.42 -9.45 12.84
N ARG A 109 1.49 -10.10 12.36
CA ARG A 109 1.90 -11.40 12.92
C ARG A 109 2.39 -11.21 14.35
N MET A 110 3.02 -10.06 14.60
CA MET A 110 3.51 -9.67 15.92
C MET A 110 2.61 -8.65 16.63
N CYS A 111 1.51 -8.20 15.99
CA CYS A 111 0.67 -7.10 16.45
C CYS A 111 1.46 -5.85 16.88
N LEU A 112 2.43 -5.42 16.06
CA LEU A 112 3.28 -4.26 16.31
C LEU A 112 2.91 -3.08 15.41
N CYS A 113 2.84 -1.89 15.99
CA CYS A 113 2.77 -0.65 15.22
C CYS A 113 4.11 -0.32 14.54
N GLY A 114 4.10 0.56 13.55
CA GLY A 114 5.30 0.94 12.80
C GLY A 114 6.46 1.46 13.67
N LEU A 115 6.15 2.26 14.70
CA LEU A 115 7.16 2.75 15.64
C LEU A 115 7.79 1.60 16.44
N CYS A 116 6.99 0.71 17.03
CA CYS A 116 7.52 -0.43 17.78
C CYS A 116 8.30 -1.41 16.89
N LEU A 117 7.87 -1.61 15.64
CA LEU A 117 8.61 -2.40 14.66
C LEU A 117 9.99 -1.77 14.36
N LEU A 118 10.04 -0.44 14.24
CA LEU A 118 11.29 0.31 14.09
C LEU A 118 12.18 0.20 15.33
N GLY A 119 11.64 0.45 16.53
CA GLY A 119 12.37 0.35 17.80
C GLY A 119 12.93 -1.04 18.07
N ARG A 120 12.21 -2.08 17.66
CA ARG A 120 12.69 -3.47 17.72
C ARG A 120 13.84 -3.74 16.75
N SER A 121 13.83 -3.11 15.57
CA SER A 121 14.92 -3.24 14.60
C SER A 121 16.17 -2.49 15.04
N PHE A 122 16.00 -1.38 15.79
CA PHE A 122 17.08 -0.54 16.30
C PHE A 122 16.95 -0.34 17.82
N THR A 123 17.17 -1.43 18.57
CA THR A 123 17.02 -1.39 20.04
C THR A 123 18.25 -0.76 20.71
N PHE A 124 18.18 0.55 20.93
CA PHE A 124 19.19 1.32 21.67
C PHE A 124 19.08 1.18 23.18
N ARG A 125 20.15 1.61 23.84
CA ARG A 125 20.25 1.76 25.29
C ARG A 125 19.91 3.18 25.70
N TYR A 126 19.12 3.29 26.76
CA TYR A 126 18.67 4.57 27.28
C TYR A 126 18.95 4.67 28.77
N GLU A 127 19.31 5.86 29.21
CA GLU A 127 19.47 6.19 30.61
C GLU A 127 18.16 6.76 31.18
N CYS A 128 17.81 6.28 32.37
CA CYS A 128 16.62 6.71 33.12
C CYS A 128 16.84 8.07 33.78
N SER A 129 15.92 9.02 33.61
CA SER A 129 16.03 10.37 34.19
C SER A 129 15.95 10.44 35.71
N ARG A 130 15.55 9.33 36.37
CA ARG A 130 15.39 9.25 37.84
C ARG A 130 16.50 8.48 38.53
N CYS A 131 16.87 7.31 38.00
CA CYS A 131 17.85 6.41 38.66
C CYS A 131 19.15 6.24 37.88
N HIS A 132 19.29 6.87 36.71
CA HIS A 132 20.48 6.82 35.85
C HIS A 132 20.91 5.41 35.41
N ARG A 133 20.07 4.39 35.67
CA ARG A 133 20.30 3.04 35.15
C ARG A 133 19.95 2.98 33.68
N VAL A 134 20.65 2.10 32.98
CA VAL A 134 20.52 1.90 31.54
C VAL A 134 19.61 0.72 31.24
N GLN A 135 18.68 0.89 30.29
CA GLN A 135 17.77 -0.15 29.81
C GLN A 135 17.72 -0.15 28.28
N ARG A 136 17.61 -1.34 27.68
CA ARG A 136 17.23 -1.47 26.28
C ARG A 136 15.72 -1.36 26.14
N ILE A 137 15.26 -0.42 25.33
CA ILE A 137 13.82 -0.19 25.12
C ILE A 137 13.50 -0.52 23.67
N PRO A 138 12.64 -1.52 23.37
CA PRO A 138 12.30 -1.92 22.00
C PRO A 138 11.33 -0.94 21.31
N HIS A 139 11.29 0.32 21.76
CA HIS A 139 10.49 1.40 21.20
C HIS A 139 11.41 2.57 20.87
N PRO A 140 11.17 3.33 19.78
CA PRO A 140 12.10 4.34 19.31
C PRO A 140 12.02 5.64 20.13
N MET A 141 12.37 5.57 21.42
CA MET A 141 12.25 6.72 22.34
C MET A 141 13.06 7.94 21.88
N TRP A 142 14.10 7.75 21.07
CA TRP A 142 14.86 8.84 20.46
C TRP A 142 14.03 9.78 19.57
N THR A 143 12.92 9.30 19.01
CA THR A 143 12.06 10.15 18.17
C THR A 143 11.32 11.21 18.99
N TYR A 144 11.33 11.10 20.32
CA TYR A 144 10.69 12.05 21.23
C TYR A 144 11.71 12.97 21.93
N GLN A 145 12.99 12.89 21.56
CA GLN A 145 14.05 13.71 22.11
C GLN A 145 14.30 14.92 21.20
N PRO A 146 14.49 16.13 21.75
CA PRO A 146 14.90 17.30 20.95
C PRO A 146 16.31 17.11 20.36
N SER A 147 17.20 16.47 21.12
CA SER A 147 18.55 16.09 20.72
C SER A 147 18.94 14.76 21.39
N PRO A 148 19.90 13.98 20.85
CA PRO A 148 20.29 12.69 21.44
C PRO A 148 20.76 12.77 22.89
N SER A 149 21.30 13.92 23.31
CA SER A 149 21.78 14.19 24.66
C SER A 149 20.70 14.67 25.63
N GLU A 150 19.47 14.87 25.17
CA GLU A 150 18.37 15.38 25.99
C GLU A 150 17.36 14.27 26.32
N PHE A 151 16.71 14.40 27.48
CA PHE A 151 15.60 13.53 27.84
C PHE A 151 14.39 13.81 26.95
N GLY A 152 13.72 12.74 26.53
CA GLY A 152 12.52 12.85 25.69
C GLY A 152 11.28 13.32 26.44
N SER A 153 10.24 13.69 25.68
CA SER A 153 8.94 14.13 26.21
C SER A 153 7.95 13.01 26.54
N THR A 154 8.25 11.77 26.13
CA THR A 154 7.41 10.60 26.36
C THR A 154 8.03 9.69 27.41
N SER A 155 7.21 9.15 28.31
CA SER A 155 7.67 8.24 29.36
C SER A 155 7.63 6.76 28.94
N TRP A 156 8.49 5.95 29.55
CA TRP A 156 8.49 4.49 29.43
C TRP A 156 8.83 3.84 30.77
N ALA A 157 8.41 2.59 30.97
CA ALA A 157 8.62 1.86 32.22
C ALA A 157 10.10 1.51 32.46
N CYS A 158 10.60 1.82 33.66
CA CYS A 158 11.94 1.48 34.12
C CYS A 158 11.93 0.18 34.92
N HIS A 159 12.25 -0.94 34.28
CA HIS A 159 12.25 -2.27 34.88
C HIS A 159 13.55 -2.59 35.63
N VAL A 160 14.62 -1.83 35.37
CA VAL A 160 15.95 -2.06 35.95
C VAL A 160 16.18 -1.33 37.28
N GLY A 161 15.27 -0.45 37.71
CA GLY A 161 15.50 0.42 38.88
C GLY A 161 14.21 0.91 39.52
N CYS A 162 13.58 1.92 38.92
CA CYS A 162 12.45 2.62 39.55
C CYS A 162 11.18 1.77 39.71
N GLY A 163 10.96 0.78 38.84
CA GLY A 163 9.70 0.03 38.80
C GLY A 163 8.50 0.85 38.33
N ASP A 164 8.73 1.98 37.66
CA ASP A 164 7.73 2.99 37.33
C ASP A 164 8.09 3.70 36.01
N TYR A 165 7.18 4.51 35.47
CA TYR A 165 7.39 5.31 34.27
C TYR A 165 8.31 6.51 34.53
N THR A 166 9.17 6.80 33.56
CA THR A 166 10.17 7.87 33.61
C THR A 166 10.54 8.33 32.20
N PHE A 167 11.34 9.38 32.09
CA PHE A 167 11.85 9.89 30.82
C PHE A 167 13.23 9.29 30.52
N TRP A 168 13.58 9.27 29.23
CA TRP A 168 14.72 8.52 28.74
C TRP A 168 15.53 9.36 27.76
N CYS A 169 16.85 9.42 27.97
CA CYS A 169 17.83 9.93 26.99
C CYS A 169 18.60 8.74 26.42
N ILE A 170 19.08 8.85 25.18
CA ILE A 170 20.00 7.83 24.65
C ILE A 170 21.36 7.99 25.36
N ILE A 171 22.08 6.89 25.56
CA ILE A 171 23.45 6.98 26.08
C ILE A 171 24.44 7.42 25.00
N PRO A 172 25.51 8.18 25.33
CA PRO A 172 26.42 8.75 24.34
C PRO A 172 27.02 7.76 23.34
N GLU A 173 27.26 6.51 23.76
CA GLU A 173 27.83 5.46 22.92
C GLU A 173 26.93 5.09 21.73
N ASP A 174 25.61 5.30 21.86
CA ASP A 174 24.64 4.94 20.84
C ASP A 174 24.29 6.13 19.91
N PHE A 175 24.80 7.36 20.15
CA PHE A 175 24.47 8.57 19.38
C PHE A 175 24.78 8.44 17.88
N ALA A 176 25.94 7.87 17.53
CA ALA A 176 26.33 7.70 16.14
C ALA A 176 25.32 6.85 15.35
N HIS A 177 24.75 5.84 16.00
CA HIS A 177 23.79 4.92 15.39
C HIS A 177 22.42 5.56 15.13
N VAL A 178 22.00 6.50 15.98
CA VAL A 178 20.78 7.30 15.76
C VAL A 178 20.91 8.11 14.47
N SER A 179 22.05 8.78 14.28
CA SER A 179 22.28 9.62 13.10
C SER A 179 22.30 8.84 11.78
N VAL A 180 22.87 7.62 11.79
CA VAL A 180 22.87 6.72 10.63
C VAL A 180 21.47 6.18 10.36
N CYS A 181 20.71 5.82 11.40
CA CYS A 181 19.34 5.34 11.25
C CYS A 181 18.41 6.44 10.73
N VAL A 182 18.45 7.65 11.29
CA VAL A 182 17.63 8.78 10.83
C VAL A 182 18.01 9.16 9.40
N ARG A 183 19.31 9.23 9.07
CA ARG A 183 19.75 9.52 7.70
C ARG A 183 19.36 8.42 6.72
N ALA A 184 19.50 7.15 7.06
CA ALA A 184 19.10 6.04 6.19
C ALA A 184 17.58 6.00 5.99
N CYS A 185 16.79 6.17 7.06
CA CYS A 185 15.32 6.21 6.95
C CYS A 185 14.83 7.43 6.18
N VAL A 186 15.36 8.63 6.46
CA VAL A 186 15.04 9.85 5.68
C VAL A 186 15.50 9.68 4.24
N PHE A 187 16.67 9.11 3.98
CA PHE A 187 17.14 8.88 2.62
C PHE A 187 16.26 7.89 1.87
N VAL A 188 15.82 6.79 2.48
CA VAL A 188 14.88 5.85 1.84
C VAL A 188 13.51 6.49 1.62
N PHE A 189 13.01 7.28 2.58
CA PHE A 189 11.73 7.96 2.45
C PHE A 189 11.77 9.08 1.40
N VAL A 190 12.85 9.86 1.37
CA VAL A 190 13.11 10.88 0.35
C VAL A 190 13.35 10.22 -1.00
N CYS A 191 14.09 9.11 -1.09
CA CYS A 191 14.28 8.39 -2.34
C CYS A 191 12.96 7.84 -2.88
N LEU A 192 12.12 7.21 -2.04
CA LEU A 192 10.79 6.75 -2.44
C LEU A 192 9.88 7.91 -2.83
N TYR A 193 9.88 9.00 -2.07
CA TYR A 193 9.08 10.18 -2.36
C TYR A 193 9.52 10.87 -3.65
N VAL A 194 10.84 11.01 -3.87
CA VAL A 194 11.42 11.54 -5.11
C VAL A 194 11.13 10.61 -6.28
N PHE A 195 11.22 9.29 -6.11
CA PHE A 195 10.89 8.34 -7.18
C PHE A 195 9.41 8.43 -7.55
N VAL A 196 8.51 8.44 -6.57
CA VAL A 196 7.06 8.61 -6.79
C VAL A 196 6.77 9.96 -7.43
N PHE A 197 7.39 11.05 -6.95
CA PHE A 197 7.23 12.38 -7.52
C PHE A 197 7.71 12.47 -8.97
N VAL A 198 8.89 11.92 -9.27
CA VAL A 198 9.44 11.85 -10.64
C VAL A 198 8.54 11.01 -11.54
N CYS A 199 8.06 9.85 -11.08
CA CYS A 199 7.11 9.02 -11.83
C CYS A 199 5.81 9.76 -12.12
N VAL A 200 5.22 10.45 -11.12
CA VAL A 200 4.00 11.25 -11.31
C VAL A 200 4.23 12.40 -12.30
N CYS A 201 5.34 13.13 -12.19
CA CYS A 201 5.67 14.21 -13.13
C CYS A 201 5.84 13.70 -14.56
N VAL A 202 6.53 12.57 -14.76
CA VAL A 202 6.72 11.95 -16.08
C VAL A 202 5.37 11.50 -16.68
N LEU A 203 4.51 10.87 -15.87
CA LEU A 203 3.17 10.45 -16.31
C LEU A 203 2.28 11.64 -16.67
N VAL A 204 2.30 12.71 -15.87
CA VAL A 204 1.54 13.94 -16.16
C VAL A 204 2.04 14.58 -17.45
N CYS A 205 3.37 14.71 -17.63
CA CYS A 205 3.95 15.24 -18.87
C CYS A 205 3.57 14.40 -20.09
N ALA A 206 3.68 13.07 -20.03
CA ALA A 206 3.31 12.19 -21.12
C ALA A 206 1.82 12.33 -21.48
N CYS A 207 0.93 12.40 -20.48
CA CYS A 207 -0.50 12.63 -20.68
C CYS A 207 -0.81 13.97 -21.34
N VAL A 208 -0.13 15.04 -20.93
CA VAL A 208 -0.29 16.38 -21.53
C VAL A 208 0.20 16.37 -22.97
N CYS A 209 1.38 15.83 -23.24
CA CYS A 209 1.94 15.72 -24.60
C CYS A 209 1.04 14.89 -25.52
N ALA A 210 0.48 13.78 -25.03
CA ALA A 210 -0.46 12.96 -25.80
C ALA A 210 -1.74 13.73 -26.15
N LYS A 211 -2.32 14.48 -25.20
CA LYS A 211 -3.51 15.32 -25.44
C LYS A 211 -3.24 16.44 -26.44
N VAL A 212 -2.09 17.11 -26.34
CA VAL A 212 -1.70 18.17 -27.28
C VAL A 212 -1.49 17.60 -28.70
N SER A 213 -0.81 16.46 -28.81
CA SER A 213 -0.60 15.78 -30.09
C SER A 213 -1.92 15.32 -30.74
N ALA A 214 -2.85 14.80 -29.94
CA ALA A 214 -4.19 14.41 -30.42
C ALA A 214 -4.99 15.63 -30.94
N ARG A 215 -4.96 16.76 -30.23
CA ARG A 215 -5.61 18.01 -30.67
C ARG A 215 -5.03 18.54 -31.97
N HIS A 216 -3.71 18.48 -32.12
CA HIS A 216 -3.03 18.91 -33.35
C HIS A 216 -3.42 18.04 -34.56
N LYS A 217 -3.51 16.71 -34.38
CA LYS A 217 -3.98 15.78 -35.43
C LYS A 217 -5.45 16.02 -35.81
N GLN A 218 -6.30 16.36 -34.85
CA GLN A 218 -7.70 16.73 -35.13
C GLN A 218 -7.79 18.02 -35.94
N GLN A 219 -7.01 19.05 -35.60
CA GLN A 219 -6.98 20.32 -36.36
C GLN A 219 -6.48 20.16 -37.80
N LEU A 220 -5.49 19.30 -38.02
CA LEU A 220 -5.00 18.99 -39.37
C LEU A 220 -6.04 18.21 -40.19
N SER A 221 -6.79 17.31 -39.55
CA SER A 221 -7.84 16.52 -40.21
C SER A 221 -9.05 17.37 -40.60
N THR A 222 -9.45 18.33 -39.75
CA THR A 222 -10.53 19.27 -40.07
C THR A 222 -10.12 20.31 -41.12
N ALA A 223 -8.86 20.74 -41.15
CA ALA A 223 -8.34 21.62 -42.18
C ALA A 223 -8.30 20.96 -43.57
N SER A 224 -8.02 19.66 -43.66
CA SER A 224 -7.96 18.91 -44.93
C SER A 224 -9.34 18.66 -45.57
N MET A 225 -10.44 18.73 -44.81
CA MET A 225 -11.81 18.55 -45.34
C MET A 225 -12.44 19.86 -45.84
N ALA A 226 -11.84 21.02 -45.57
CA ALA A 226 -12.38 22.33 -45.94
C ALA A 226 -12.00 22.78 -47.37
N THR A 227 -11.26 21.97 -48.13
CA THR A 227 -10.80 22.27 -49.49
C THR A 227 -11.38 21.31 -50.53
N CYS A 228 -12.69 21.37 -50.75
CA CYS A 228 -13.32 20.90 -51.99
C CYS A 228 -14.23 22.02 -52.51
N PRO A 229 -13.78 22.83 -53.50
CA PRO A 229 -14.68 23.73 -54.20
C PRO A 229 -15.59 22.89 -55.12
N SER A 230 -16.90 23.00 -54.92
CA SER A 230 -17.89 22.51 -55.89
C SER A 230 -17.74 23.26 -57.21
N ALA A 231 -17.46 22.53 -58.28
CA ALA A 231 -17.66 22.94 -59.65
C ALA A 231 -18.01 21.71 -60.50
#